data_AF-A0A527H6Y1-F1
#
_entry.id   AF-A0A527H6Y1-F1
#
_cell.length_a   1.000
_cell.length_b   1.000
_cell.length_c   1.000
_cell.angle_alpha   90.00
_cell.angle_beta   90.00
_cell.angle_gamma   90.00
#
_symmetry.space_group_name_H-M   'P 1'
#
loop_
_entity.id
_entity.type
_entity.pdbx_description
1 polymer ?
#
loop_
_entity_poly.entity_id
_entity_poly.type
_entity_poly.pdbx_seq_one_letter_code
_entity_poly.pdbx_strand_id
1 'polypeptide(L)'
;MNIRFDKLGVVIAAISAYAAFAAPFATFRANRIVPGQARSILDALPATTGTLLLAIIVAAALIALFKTPLVLRLAASVMALAALALLIGVAGTFLTPAGNTFARVSPASGFWILIFAFTLLLADVLTRLNLSPLARVGVLVVAALAIGLLLISGSWDNLSILKEYFNRADSFWVEGSKHVTLALGSLLAAMVVGLPLGILCHRVESLRAGVLNVLNIIQTIPSIALFGLLIAPLGWVATHVPGAAALGIRGIGTAPAFVALFLYSLLPVVANTVVGLAGVPRAANDAARGMGMTDRQRLFGIEFPLAFPVILTGIRIVLVQNIGLATIAALIGGGGFGVFVFQGVGQTAMDLVLLGAVPTVALAFAAAIILDAVIEMTATRRRVETA
;
A
#
# COMPACT_ATOMS: atom_id res chain seq x y z
N MET A 1 -32.78 -18.27 22.99
CA MET A 1 -32.08 -17.27 22.16
C MET A 1 -30.90 -17.97 21.50
N ASN A 2 -30.97 -18.33 20.21
CA ASN A 2 -29.90 -19.08 19.55
C ASN A 2 -28.69 -18.16 19.33
N ILE A 3 -27.62 -18.36 20.11
CA ILE A 3 -26.35 -17.67 19.95
C ILE A 3 -25.75 -18.10 18.60
N ARG A 4 -25.60 -17.16 17.67
CA ARG A 4 -25.01 -17.41 16.35
C ARG A 4 -23.65 -16.73 16.26
N PHE A 5 -22.61 -17.54 16.09
CA PHE A 5 -21.25 -17.08 15.87
C PHE A 5 -21.04 -16.62 14.41
N ASP A 6 -20.16 -15.64 14.24
CA ASP A 6 -19.66 -15.23 12.93
C ASP A 6 -18.28 -15.83 12.66
N LYS A 7 -18.06 -16.42 11.49
CA LYS A 7 -16.84 -17.19 11.20
C LYS A 7 -15.59 -16.31 11.26
N LEU A 8 -15.65 -15.13 10.63
CA LEU A 8 -14.56 -14.15 10.68
C LEU A 8 -14.45 -13.55 12.10
N GLY A 9 -15.60 -13.26 12.71
CA GLY A 9 -15.70 -12.78 14.09
C GLY A 9 -14.98 -13.64 15.12
N VAL A 10 -15.06 -14.96 15.02
CA VAL A 10 -14.34 -15.90 15.91
C VAL A 10 -12.83 -15.71 15.81
N VAL A 11 -12.30 -15.58 14.59
CA VAL A 11 -10.86 -15.36 14.37
C VAL A 11 -10.44 -14.01 14.94
N ILE A 12 -11.20 -12.94 14.65
CA ILE A 12 -10.94 -11.59 15.17
C ILE A 12 -10.95 -11.57 16.70
N ALA A 13 -11.93 -12.23 17.33
CA ALA A 13 -12.02 -12.31 18.78
C ALA A 13 -10.83 -13.08 19.38
N ALA A 14 -10.44 -14.20 18.78
CA ALA A 14 -9.31 -15.01 19.25
C ALA A 14 -7.98 -14.26 19.18
N ILE A 15 -7.68 -13.61 18.05
CA ILE A 15 -6.44 -12.84 17.90
C ILE A 15 -6.45 -11.59 18.78
N SER A 16 -7.61 -10.95 18.97
CA SER A 16 -7.73 -9.79 19.87
C SER A 16 -7.52 -10.18 21.33
N ALA A 17 -8.04 -11.34 21.74
CA ALA A 17 -7.82 -11.86 23.10
C ALA A 17 -6.33 -12.17 23.33
N TYR A 18 -5.67 -12.88 22.41
CA TYR A 18 -4.23 -13.11 22.50
C TYR A 18 -3.45 -11.79 22.58
N ALA A 19 -3.77 -10.84 21.71
CA ALA A 19 -3.05 -9.58 21.63
C ALA A 19 -3.26 -8.67 22.85
N ALA A 20 -4.43 -8.73 23.48
CA ALA A 20 -4.76 -7.93 24.65
C ALA A 20 -4.16 -8.49 25.95
N PHE A 21 -4.09 -9.82 26.09
CA PHE A 21 -3.77 -10.48 27.36
C PHE A 21 -2.42 -11.19 27.38
N ALA A 22 -1.89 -11.63 26.24
CA ALA A 22 -0.64 -12.40 26.18
C ALA A 22 0.50 -11.67 25.46
N ALA A 23 0.19 -10.80 24.50
CA ALA A 23 1.20 -10.06 23.75
C ALA A 23 1.51 -8.68 24.37
N PRO A 24 2.75 -8.18 24.24
CA PRO A 24 3.09 -6.84 24.71
C PRO A 24 2.40 -5.76 23.90
N PHE A 25 1.87 -4.74 24.57
CA PHE A 25 1.24 -3.58 23.93
C PHE A 25 2.28 -2.57 23.45
N ALA A 26 3.27 -2.29 24.30
CA ALA A 26 4.37 -1.39 24.01
C ALA A 26 5.71 -1.97 24.48
N THR A 27 6.79 -1.50 23.88
CA THR A 27 8.15 -1.80 24.31
C THR A 27 8.81 -0.52 24.79
N PHE A 28 9.32 -0.51 26.02
CA PHE A 28 10.10 0.59 26.58
C PHE A 28 11.59 0.26 26.51
N ARG A 29 12.40 1.21 26.04
CA ARG A 29 13.87 1.15 26.05
C ARG A 29 14.41 2.44 26.63
N ALA A 30 15.35 2.35 27.57
CA ALA A 30 15.97 3.53 28.17
C ALA A 30 16.77 4.37 27.15
N ASN A 31 17.33 3.72 26.13
CA ASN A 31 17.98 4.32 24.97
C ASN A 31 18.07 3.28 23.84
N ARG A 32 18.76 3.58 22.74
CA ARG A 32 18.87 2.67 21.59
C ARG A 32 19.71 1.40 21.83
N ILE A 33 20.48 1.35 22.91
CA ILE A 33 21.44 0.26 23.21
C ILE A 33 20.85 -0.73 24.21
N VAL A 34 20.06 -0.23 25.16
CA VAL A 34 19.45 -1.06 26.21
C VAL A 34 18.34 -1.93 25.62
N PRO A 35 18.30 -3.25 25.95
CA PRO A 35 17.23 -4.14 25.53
C PRO A 35 15.84 -3.63 25.93
N GLY A 36 14.85 -3.92 25.09
CA GLY A 36 13.47 -3.50 25.33
C GLY A 36 12.78 -4.30 26.40
N GLN A 37 12.07 -3.60 27.29
CA GLN A 37 11.16 -4.17 28.26
C GLN A 37 9.75 -4.21 27.66
N ALA A 38 9.20 -5.40 27.54
CA ALA A 38 7.82 -5.63 27.15
C ALA A 38 6.86 -5.09 28.22
N ARG A 39 5.85 -4.33 27.81
CA ARG A 39 4.81 -3.79 28.69
C ARG A 39 3.44 -4.25 28.20
N SER A 40 2.66 -4.84 29.10
CA SER A 40 1.25 -5.17 28.83
C SER A 40 0.42 -3.87 28.71
N ILE A 41 -0.86 -3.98 28.32
CA ILE A 41 -1.76 -2.81 28.27
C ILE A 41 -1.84 -2.12 29.64
N LEU A 42 -1.90 -2.88 30.73
CA LEU A 42 -2.03 -2.35 32.09
C LEU A 42 -0.73 -1.73 32.61
N ASP A 43 0.43 -2.21 32.16
CA ASP A 43 1.73 -1.65 32.55
C ASP A 43 2.16 -0.46 31.68
N ALA A 44 1.64 -0.39 30.46
CA ALA A 44 2.00 0.64 29.49
C ALA A 44 1.18 1.94 29.64
N LEU A 45 0.11 1.92 30.43
CA LEU A 45 -0.86 3.01 30.55
C LEU A 45 -1.19 3.32 32.01
N PRO A 46 -1.63 4.55 32.30
CA PRO A 46 -2.30 4.85 33.57
C PRO A 46 -3.47 3.88 33.82
N ALA A 47 -3.66 3.47 35.08
CA ALA A 47 -4.61 2.42 35.47
C ALA A 47 -6.02 2.62 34.90
N THR A 48 -6.52 3.85 34.92
CA THR A 48 -7.85 4.21 34.38
C THR A 48 -7.93 4.01 32.87
N THR A 49 -6.94 4.51 32.12
CA THR A 49 -6.91 4.39 30.65
C THR A 49 -6.60 2.98 30.18
N GLY A 50 -5.75 2.23 30.90
CA GLY A 50 -5.42 0.85 30.57
C GLY A 50 -6.62 -0.09 30.75
N THR A 51 -7.34 0.06 31.86
CA THR A 51 -8.58 -0.71 32.10
C THR A 51 -9.68 -0.34 31.11
N LEU A 52 -9.83 0.95 30.78
CA LEU A 52 -10.75 1.42 29.75
C LEU A 52 -10.44 0.82 28.37
N LEU A 53 -9.16 0.81 27.96
CA LEU A 53 -8.75 0.23 26.68
C LEU A 53 -9.07 -1.27 26.62
N LEU A 54 -8.76 -2.02 27.68
CA LEU A 54 -9.11 -3.44 27.76
C LEU A 54 -10.63 -3.66 27.66
N ALA A 55 -11.42 -2.84 28.35
CA ALA A 55 -12.88 -2.94 28.27
C ALA A 55 -13.39 -2.68 26.84
N ILE A 56 -12.85 -1.68 26.13
CA ILE A 56 -13.18 -1.39 24.74
C ILE A 56 -12.81 -2.57 23.82
N ILE A 57 -11.59 -3.12 23.97
CA ILE A 57 -11.12 -4.25 23.16
C ILE A 57 -11.99 -5.49 23.40
N VAL A 58 -12.29 -5.82 24.65
CA VAL A 58 -13.13 -6.97 25.00
C VAL A 58 -14.54 -6.79 24.46
N ALA A 59 -15.14 -5.61 24.63
CA ALA A 59 -16.47 -5.31 24.08
C ALA A 59 -16.48 -5.44 22.55
N ALA A 60 -15.49 -4.88 21.86
CA ALA A 60 -15.38 -4.97 20.41
C ALA A 60 -15.15 -6.42 19.93
N ALA A 61 -14.33 -7.20 20.65
CA ALA A 61 -14.11 -8.61 20.35
C ALA A 61 -15.39 -9.45 20.54
N LEU A 62 -16.18 -9.18 21.58
CA LEU A 62 -17.49 -9.83 21.79
C LEU A 62 -18.49 -9.46 20.69
N ILE A 63 -18.53 -8.18 20.30
CA ILE A 63 -19.37 -7.71 19.18
C ILE A 63 -18.95 -8.39 17.87
N ALA A 64 -17.65 -8.59 17.64
CA ALA A 64 -17.14 -9.31 16.48
C ALA A 64 -17.54 -10.79 16.53
N LEU A 65 -17.40 -11.45 17.69
CA LEU A 65 -17.63 -12.88 17.88
C LEU A 65 -19.03 -13.33 17.45
N PHE A 66 -20.05 -12.52 17.73
CA PHE A 66 -21.45 -12.82 17.44
C PHE A 66 -21.94 -12.15 16.15
N LYS A 67 -23.04 -12.69 15.59
CA LYS A 67 -23.77 -12.06 14.48
C LYS A 67 -24.54 -10.83 14.98
N THR A 68 -23.84 -9.72 15.08
CA THR A 68 -24.35 -8.41 15.50
C THR A 68 -24.71 -7.51 14.31
N PRO A 69 -25.57 -6.49 14.49
CA PRO A 69 -25.88 -5.51 13.44
C PRO A 69 -24.62 -4.80 12.92
N LEU A 70 -24.60 -4.48 11.62
CA LEU A 70 -23.44 -3.82 10.97
C LEU A 70 -23.07 -2.48 11.62
N VAL A 71 -24.06 -1.70 12.05
CA VAL A 71 -23.82 -0.41 12.74
C VAL A 71 -23.04 -0.61 14.04
N LEU A 72 -23.36 -1.67 14.79
CA LEU A 72 -22.67 -1.98 16.05
C LEU A 72 -21.22 -2.44 15.79
N ARG A 73 -21.00 -3.26 14.76
CA ARG A 73 -19.65 -3.67 14.32
C ARG A 73 -18.83 -2.49 13.81
N LEU A 74 -19.44 -1.56 13.07
CA LEU A 74 -18.81 -0.33 12.61
C LEU A 74 -18.38 0.52 13.82
N ALA A 75 -19.31 0.80 14.74
CA ALA A 75 -19.01 1.57 15.93
C ALA A 75 -17.91 0.91 16.77
N ALA A 76 -17.99 -0.41 16.99
CA ALA A 76 -16.98 -1.15 17.73
C ALA A 76 -15.59 -1.09 17.10
N SER A 77 -15.48 -1.32 15.78
CA SER A 77 -14.20 -1.25 15.07
C SER A 77 -13.61 0.16 15.07
N VAL A 78 -14.41 1.19 14.78
CA VAL A 78 -13.97 2.58 14.79
C VAL A 78 -13.55 3.02 16.19
N MET A 79 -14.34 2.72 17.23
CA MET A 79 -14.00 3.05 18.62
C MET A 79 -12.73 2.33 19.08
N ALA A 80 -12.58 1.05 18.76
CA ALA A 80 -11.37 0.29 19.12
C ALA A 80 -10.12 0.85 18.42
N LEU A 81 -10.20 1.14 17.11
CA LEU A 81 -9.09 1.72 16.35
C LEU A 81 -8.72 3.12 16.85
N ALA A 82 -9.71 3.97 17.13
CA ALA A 82 -9.48 5.31 17.67
C ALA A 82 -8.86 5.25 19.08
N ALA A 83 -9.37 4.37 19.96
CA ALA A 83 -8.82 4.16 21.30
C ALA A 83 -7.37 3.65 21.24
N LEU A 84 -7.06 2.69 20.36
CA LEU A 84 -5.70 2.21 20.15
C LEU A 84 -4.77 3.33 19.67
N ALA A 85 -5.20 4.10 18.66
CA ALA A 85 -4.43 5.19 18.09
C ALA A 85 -4.15 6.32 19.10
N LEU A 86 -5.12 6.68 19.95
CA LEU A 86 -4.94 7.69 20.99
C LEU A 86 -4.06 7.16 22.14
N LEU A 87 -4.38 5.98 22.66
CA LEU A 87 -3.75 5.48 23.87
C LEU A 87 -2.33 4.97 23.65
N ILE A 88 -1.94 4.57 22.43
CA ILE A 88 -0.51 4.32 22.17
C ILE A 88 0.33 5.59 22.35
N GLY A 89 -0.21 6.78 22.00
CA GLY A 89 0.43 8.07 22.27
C GLY A 89 0.55 8.37 23.77
N VAL A 90 -0.52 8.07 24.54
CA VAL A 90 -0.51 8.16 26.01
C VAL A 90 0.55 7.24 26.61
N ALA A 91 0.69 6.01 26.12
CA ALA A 91 1.73 5.08 26.55
C ALA A 91 3.14 5.64 26.28
N GLY A 92 3.34 6.29 25.13
CA GLY A 92 4.58 7.01 24.80
C GLY A 92 4.96 8.05 25.86
N THR A 93 3.98 8.82 26.32
CA THR A 93 4.18 9.88 27.32
C THR A 93 4.32 9.31 28.73
N PHE A 94 3.49 8.33 29.10
CA PHE A 94 3.48 7.71 30.43
C PHE A 94 4.75 6.92 30.74
N LEU A 95 5.27 6.17 29.76
CA LEU A 95 6.47 5.36 29.92
C LEU A 95 7.78 6.17 29.81
N THR A 96 7.73 7.40 29.27
CA THR A 96 8.92 8.24 29.12
C THR A 96 9.13 9.08 30.38
N PRO A 97 10.27 8.93 31.09
CA PRO A 97 10.57 9.78 32.25
C PRO A 97 10.63 11.26 31.88
N ALA A 98 10.18 12.14 32.77
CA ALA A 98 10.18 13.58 32.54
C ALA A 98 11.59 14.09 32.19
N GLY A 99 11.68 14.89 31.13
CA GLY A 99 12.96 15.44 30.63
C GLY A 99 13.85 14.45 29.88
N ASN A 100 13.45 13.18 29.72
CA ASN A 100 14.28 12.18 29.05
C ASN A 100 14.05 12.15 27.53
N THR A 101 15.03 12.64 26.78
CA THR A 101 15.02 12.66 25.31
C THR A 101 15.56 11.37 24.66
N PHE A 102 16.24 10.52 25.44
CA PHE A 102 16.86 9.28 24.96
C PHE A 102 15.91 8.08 24.94
N ALA A 103 14.96 8.05 25.86
CA ALA A 103 14.00 6.96 26.02
C ALA A 103 13.17 6.74 24.75
N ARG A 104 12.93 5.47 24.45
CA ARG A 104 12.25 4.99 23.25
C ARG A 104 11.06 4.13 23.65
N VAL A 105 9.87 4.57 23.27
CA VAL A 105 8.61 3.82 23.44
C VAL A 105 8.07 3.50 22.06
N SER A 106 7.86 2.22 21.80
CA SER A 106 7.46 1.73 20.48
C SER A 106 6.23 0.83 20.60
N PRO A 107 5.28 0.89 19.66
CA PRO A 107 4.20 -0.09 19.62
C PRO A 107 4.75 -1.50 19.42
N ALA A 108 4.27 -2.45 20.22
CA ALA A 108 4.73 -3.84 20.20
C ALA A 108 3.71 -4.75 19.50
N SER A 109 3.97 -6.07 19.50
CA SER A 109 3.18 -7.04 18.71
C SER A 109 1.70 -7.04 19.05
N GLY A 110 1.32 -6.88 20.32
CA GLY A 110 -0.07 -6.78 20.76
C GLY A 110 -0.80 -5.59 20.12
N PHE A 111 -0.17 -4.42 20.08
CA PHE A 111 -0.74 -3.25 19.40
C PHE A 111 -0.98 -3.52 17.91
N TRP A 112 0.02 -4.05 17.19
CA TRP A 112 -0.10 -4.31 15.75
C TRP A 112 -1.15 -5.37 15.42
N ILE A 113 -1.26 -6.43 16.23
CA ILE A 113 -2.28 -7.47 16.06
C ILE A 113 -3.68 -6.89 16.33
N LEU A 114 -3.84 -6.03 17.33
CA LEU A 114 -5.14 -5.38 17.61
C LEU A 114 -5.55 -4.42 16.48
N ILE A 115 -4.62 -3.60 15.98
CA ILE A 115 -4.85 -2.75 14.80
C ILE A 115 -5.27 -3.59 13.60
N PHE A 116 -4.56 -4.69 13.33
CA PHE A 116 -4.90 -5.62 12.25
C PHE A 116 -6.31 -6.22 12.45
N ALA A 117 -6.61 -6.75 13.63
CA ALA A 117 -7.88 -7.38 13.94
C ALA A 117 -9.09 -6.44 13.75
N PHE A 118 -9.00 -5.21 14.25
CA PHE A 118 -10.10 -4.24 14.13
C PHE A 118 -10.15 -3.55 12.77
N THR A 119 -9.03 -3.46 12.04
CA THR A 119 -9.05 -3.05 10.63
C THR A 119 -9.72 -4.11 9.76
N LEU A 120 -9.50 -5.41 10.04
CA LEU A 120 -10.23 -6.50 9.38
C LEU A 120 -11.73 -6.46 9.69
N LEU A 121 -12.10 -6.19 10.95
CA LEU A 121 -13.51 -6.01 11.31
C LEU A 121 -14.13 -4.83 10.55
N LEU A 122 -13.43 -3.70 10.49
CA LEU A 122 -13.88 -2.54 9.73
C LEU A 122 -14.03 -2.88 8.24
N ALA A 123 -13.04 -3.53 7.63
CA ALA A 123 -13.08 -3.93 6.22
C ALA A 123 -14.25 -4.90 5.91
N ASP A 124 -14.52 -5.88 6.78
CA ASP A 124 -15.70 -6.76 6.66
C ASP A 124 -17.01 -5.97 6.70
N VAL A 125 -17.11 -4.96 7.57
CA VAL A 125 -18.30 -4.11 7.61
C VAL A 125 -18.44 -3.24 6.36
N LEU A 126 -17.36 -2.56 5.94
CA LEU A 126 -17.39 -1.68 4.76
C LEU A 126 -17.72 -2.45 3.47
N THR A 127 -17.24 -3.68 3.34
CA THR A 127 -17.57 -4.56 2.20
C THR A 127 -19.03 -4.99 2.22
N ARG A 128 -19.61 -5.29 3.39
CA ARG A 128 -21.03 -5.64 3.53
C ARG A 128 -21.98 -4.46 3.35
N LEU A 129 -21.52 -3.24 3.60
CA LEU A 129 -22.29 -2.02 3.37
C LEU A 129 -22.44 -1.67 1.86
N ASN A 130 -21.74 -2.37 0.97
CA ASN A 130 -21.75 -2.11 -0.48
C ASN A 130 -21.56 -0.62 -0.82
N LEU A 131 -20.56 -0.01 -0.17
CA LEU A 131 -20.29 1.42 -0.30
C LEU A 131 -20.02 1.80 -1.76
N SER A 132 -20.60 2.93 -2.18
CA SER A 132 -20.30 3.52 -3.47
C SER A 132 -18.79 3.84 -3.60
N PRO A 133 -18.26 3.95 -4.83
CA PRO A 133 -16.87 4.35 -5.07
C PRO A 133 -16.43 5.57 -4.28
N LEU A 134 -17.25 6.63 -4.31
CA LEU A 134 -16.97 7.88 -3.61
C LEU A 134 -17.04 7.73 -2.09
N ALA A 135 -17.94 6.90 -1.57
CA ALA A 135 -18.00 6.63 -0.14
C ALA A 135 -16.74 5.92 0.38
N ARG A 136 -16.18 4.98 -0.41
CA ARG A 136 -14.89 4.34 -0.06
C ARG A 136 -13.74 5.34 -0.01
N VAL A 137 -13.67 6.27 -0.97
CA VAL A 137 -12.70 7.37 -0.95
C VAL A 137 -12.95 8.29 0.24
N GLY A 138 -14.21 8.58 0.56
CA GLY A 138 -14.59 9.35 1.76
C GLY A 138 -14.08 8.72 3.05
N VAL A 139 -14.22 7.40 3.21
CA VAL A 139 -13.67 6.67 4.37
C VAL A 139 -12.15 6.79 4.44
N LEU A 140 -11.43 6.68 3.31
CA LEU A 140 -9.98 6.90 3.26
C LEU A 140 -9.60 8.32 3.69
N VAL A 141 -10.33 9.33 3.22
CA VAL A 141 -10.09 10.74 3.60
C VAL A 141 -10.34 10.93 5.10
N VAL A 142 -11.43 10.40 5.66
CA VAL A 142 -11.71 10.48 7.10
C VAL A 142 -10.59 9.81 7.91
N ALA A 143 -10.11 8.63 7.49
CA ALA A 143 -8.99 7.95 8.16
C ALA A 143 -7.69 8.77 8.07
N ALA A 144 -7.38 9.34 6.90
CA ALA A 144 -6.21 10.19 6.70
C ALA A 144 -6.28 11.47 7.54
N LEU A 145 -7.46 12.11 7.64
CA LEU A 145 -7.68 13.27 8.49
C LEU A 145 -7.55 12.92 9.98
N ALA A 146 -8.09 11.79 10.42
CA ALA A 146 -7.95 11.34 11.80
C ALA A 146 -6.47 11.12 12.17
N ILE A 147 -5.69 10.47 11.31
CA ILE A 147 -4.25 10.30 11.49
C ILE A 147 -3.54 11.66 11.47
N GLY A 148 -3.89 12.54 10.53
CA GLY A 148 -3.32 13.89 10.42
C GLY A 148 -3.56 14.73 11.67
N LEU A 149 -4.76 14.68 12.25
CA LEU A 149 -5.09 15.35 13.50
C LEU A 149 -4.26 14.81 14.67
N LEU A 150 -4.04 13.49 14.76
CA LEU A 150 -3.18 12.90 15.78
C LEU A 150 -1.72 13.37 15.65
N LEU A 151 -1.20 13.44 14.42
CA LEU A 151 0.13 13.96 14.14
C LEU A 151 0.27 15.44 14.50
N ILE A 152 -0.69 16.28 14.10
CA ILE A 152 -0.67 17.73 14.37
C ILE A 152 -0.85 18.03 15.86
N SER A 153 -1.63 17.22 16.57
CA SER A 153 -1.85 17.40 18.01
C SER A 153 -0.61 17.16 18.88
N GLY A 154 0.45 16.56 18.32
CA GLY A 154 1.65 16.15 19.06
C GLY A 154 1.43 14.92 19.96
N SER A 155 0.25 14.29 19.91
CA SER A 155 -0.08 13.12 20.76
C SER A 155 0.87 11.94 20.54
N TRP A 156 1.57 11.88 19.40
CA TRP A 156 2.51 10.81 19.04
C TRP A 156 3.99 11.22 19.14
N ASP A 157 4.31 12.45 19.55
CA ASP A 157 5.69 12.96 19.52
C ASP A 157 6.66 12.16 20.40
N ASN A 158 6.14 11.57 21.48
CA ASN A 158 6.92 10.71 22.38
C ASN A 158 7.14 9.28 21.86
N LEU A 159 6.46 8.87 20.78
CA LEU A 159 6.69 7.58 20.15
C LEU A 159 8.01 7.57 19.40
N SER A 160 8.75 6.47 19.50
CA SER A 160 10.07 6.32 18.88
C SER A 160 10.07 6.59 17.39
N ILE A 161 9.02 6.16 16.66
CA ILE A 161 8.89 6.38 15.21
C ILE A 161 8.87 7.89 14.88
N LEU A 162 8.12 8.68 15.65
CA LEU A 162 8.04 10.14 15.44
C LEU A 162 9.32 10.84 15.88
N LYS A 163 9.96 10.37 16.96
CA LYS A 163 11.31 10.83 17.31
C LYS A 163 12.32 10.51 16.18
N GLU A 164 12.23 9.36 15.51
CA GLU A 164 13.08 9.07 14.33
C GLU A 164 12.76 10.00 13.15
N TYR A 165 11.47 10.26 12.91
CA TYR A 165 11.02 11.21 11.89
C TYR A 165 11.60 12.60 12.11
N PHE A 166 11.43 13.18 13.30
CA PHE A 166 11.92 14.54 13.58
C PHE A 166 13.45 14.66 13.42
N ASN A 167 14.21 13.61 13.77
CA ASN A 167 15.65 13.59 13.57
C ASN A 167 16.08 13.46 12.08
N ARG A 168 15.16 13.07 11.19
CA ARG A 168 15.45 12.75 9.78
C ARG A 168 14.46 13.39 8.81
N ALA A 169 13.75 14.44 9.22
CA ALA A 169 12.60 14.98 8.50
C ALA A 169 12.98 15.40 7.06
N ASP A 170 14.12 16.07 6.88
CA ASP A 170 14.60 16.47 5.55
C ASP A 170 14.83 15.27 4.63
N SER A 171 15.52 14.25 5.15
CA SER A 171 15.76 13.01 4.41
C SER A 171 14.46 12.26 4.14
N PHE A 172 13.50 12.29 5.07
CA PHE A 172 12.20 11.62 4.92
C PHE A 172 11.44 12.13 3.70
N TRP A 173 11.36 13.45 3.53
CA TRP A 173 10.65 14.04 2.40
C TRP A 173 11.41 13.88 1.08
N VAL A 174 12.74 13.97 1.10
CA VAL A 174 13.57 13.68 -0.08
C VAL A 174 13.36 12.24 -0.54
N GLU A 175 13.48 11.27 0.35
CA GLU A 175 13.29 9.86 0.02
C GLU A 175 11.83 9.53 -0.32
N GLY A 176 10.86 10.15 0.35
CA GLY A 176 9.44 10.02 0.00
C GLY A 176 9.15 10.49 -1.42
N SER A 177 9.71 11.64 -1.83
CA SER A 177 9.57 12.16 -3.19
C SER A 177 10.18 11.23 -4.23
N LYS A 178 11.37 10.65 -3.95
CA LYS A 178 11.99 9.63 -4.80
C LYS A 178 11.13 8.38 -4.91
N HIS A 179 10.54 7.92 -3.80
CA HIS A 179 9.67 6.74 -3.76
C HIS A 179 8.48 6.90 -4.71
N VAL A 180 7.78 8.03 -4.60
CA VAL A 180 6.62 8.35 -5.44
C VAL A 180 7.04 8.53 -6.91
N THR A 181 8.14 9.23 -7.16
CA THR A 181 8.66 9.45 -8.52
C THR A 181 9.04 8.14 -9.20
N LEU A 182 9.71 7.23 -8.49
CA LEU A 182 10.06 5.91 -9.00
C LEU A 182 8.80 5.09 -9.30
N ALA A 183 7.86 5.01 -8.35
CA ALA A 183 6.65 4.19 -8.50
C ALA A 183 5.75 4.68 -9.65
N LEU A 184 5.45 5.99 -9.69
CA LEU A 184 4.58 6.58 -10.71
C LEU A 184 5.30 6.77 -12.04
N GLY A 185 6.53 7.28 -12.03
CA GLY A 185 7.28 7.57 -13.25
C GLY A 185 7.57 6.31 -14.07
N SER A 186 7.96 5.21 -13.41
CA SER A 186 8.19 3.94 -14.11
C SER A 186 6.91 3.33 -14.67
N LEU A 187 5.80 3.43 -13.94
CA LEU A 187 4.48 3.03 -14.42
C LEU A 187 4.04 3.86 -15.62
N LEU A 188 4.18 5.18 -15.58
CA LEU A 188 3.83 6.06 -16.69
C LEU A 188 4.65 5.74 -17.94
N ALA A 189 5.96 5.53 -17.79
CA ALA A 189 6.80 5.07 -18.89
C ALA A 189 6.33 3.70 -19.43
N ALA A 190 5.97 2.77 -18.55
CA ALA A 190 5.46 1.46 -18.93
C ALA A 190 4.09 1.54 -19.60
N MET A 191 3.23 2.51 -19.27
CA MET A 191 1.99 2.76 -19.98
C MET A 191 2.22 3.31 -21.38
N VAL A 192 3.15 4.27 -21.52
CA VAL A 192 3.52 4.86 -22.82
C VAL A 192 4.01 3.79 -23.80
N VAL A 193 4.78 2.80 -23.33
CA VAL A 193 5.29 1.70 -24.17
C VAL A 193 4.34 0.52 -24.22
N GLY A 194 3.79 0.13 -23.08
CA GLY A 194 2.99 -1.09 -22.89
C GLY A 194 1.58 -1.01 -23.45
N LEU A 195 0.93 0.17 -23.47
CA LEU A 195 -0.39 0.30 -24.09
C LEU A 195 -0.32 0.11 -25.62
N PRO A 196 0.58 0.81 -26.37
CA PRO A 196 0.76 0.54 -27.80
C PRO A 196 1.17 -0.90 -28.08
N LEU A 197 2.07 -1.46 -27.27
CA LEU A 197 2.52 -2.84 -27.43
C LEU A 197 1.37 -3.84 -27.19
N GLY A 198 0.52 -3.60 -26.20
CA GLY A 198 -0.68 -4.41 -25.94
C GLY A 198 -1.71 -4.33 -27.06
N ILE A 199 -1.93 -3.13 -27.62
CA ILE A 199 -2.80 -2.95 -28.81
C ILE A 199 -2.23 -3.72 -30.01
N LEU A 200 -0.90 -3.67 -30.22
CA LEU A 200 -0.24 -4.39 -31.30
C LEU A 200 -0.36 -5.91 -31.12
N CYS A 201 -0.11 -6.43 -29.90
CA CYS A 201 -0.29 -7.84 -29.57
C CYS A 201 -1.73 -8.32 -29.73
N HIS A 202 -2.71 -7.45 -29.49
CA HIS A 202 -4.12 -7.79 -29.74
C HIS A 202 -4.44 -7.91 -31.23
N ARG A 203 -3.81 -7.08 -32.07
CA ARG A 203 -4.02 -7.09 -33.52
C ARG A 203 -3.25 -8.19 -34.24
N VAL A 204 -2.07 -8.54 -33.74
CA VAL A 204 -1.13 -9.47 -34.38
C VAL A 204 -0.85 -10.63 -33.44
N GLU A 205 -1.62 -11.71 -33.61
CA GLU A 205 -1.55 -12.89 -32.74
C GLU A 205 -0.16 -13.54 -32.72
N SER A 206 0.59 -13.50 -33.83
CA SER A 206 1.97 -14.03 -33.88
C SER A 206 2.95 -13.27 -32.98
N LEU A 207 2.74 -11.96 -32.76
CA LEU A 207 3.57 -11.16 -31.86
C LEU A 207 3.19 -11.37 -30.39
N ARG A 208 1.93 -11.70 -30.12
CA ARG A 208 1.38 -11.84 -28.77
C ARG A 208 2.16 -12.83 -27.93
N ALA A 209 2.34 -14.05 -28.43
CA ALA A 209 3.03 -15.10 -27.69
C ALA A 209 4.49 -14.73 -27.41
N GLY A 210 5.22 -14.24 -28.42
CA GLY A 210 6.62 -13.83 -28.27
C GLY A 210 6.81 -12.71 -27.24
N VAL A 211 6.04 -11.64 -27.36
CA VAL A 211 6.13 -10.47 -26.46
C VAL A 211 5.76 -10.86 -25.03
N LEU A 212 4.63 -11.54 -24.81
CA LEU A 212 4.20 -11.92 -23.47
C LEU A 212 5.18 -12.90 -22.81
N ASN A 213 5.77 -13.84 -23.57
CA ASN A 213 6.76 -14.76 -23.04
C ASN A 213 8.05 -14.04 -22.63
N VAL A 214 8.56 -13.11 -23.44
CA VAL A 214 9.75 -12.31 -23.09
C VAL A 214 9.50 -11.48 -21.83
N LEU A 215 8.36 -10.78 -21.77
CA LEU A 215 8.00 -9.98 -20.61
C LEU A 215 7.77 -10.83 -19.35
N ASN A 216 7.27 -12.06 -19.51
CA ASN A 216 7.16 -13.04 -18.43
C ASN A 216 8.54 -13.45 -17.89
N ILE A 217 9.47 -13.83 -18.78
CA ILE A 217 10.85 -14.18 -18.39
C ILE A 217 11.49 -13.05 -17.56
N ILE A 218 11.27 -11.79 -17.93
CA ILE A 218 11.82 -10.66 -17.17
C ILE A 218 11.24 -10.59 -15.75
N GLN A 219 9.93 -10.81 -15.59
CA GLN A 219 9.28 -10.79 -14.27
C GLN A 219 9.63 -12.00 -13.39
N THR A 220 10.10 -13.11 -13.95
CA THR A 220 10.53 -14.27 -13.14
C THR A 220 11.93 -14.10 -12.56
N ILE A 221 12.74 -13.17 -13.09
CA ILE A 221 14.06 -12.84 -12.53
C ILE A 221 13.84 -12.11 -11.20
N PRO A 222 14.37 -12.58 -10.05
CA PRO A 222 14.23 -11.89 -8.77
C PRO A 222 14.68 -10.42 -8.85
N SER A 223 13.94 -9.50 -8.24
CA SER A 223 14.16 -8.04 -8.41
C SER A 223 15.58 -7.61 -8.03
N ILE A 224 16.13 -8.16 -6.95
CA ILE A 224 17.52 -7.91 -6.53
C ILE A 224 18.53 -8.39 -7.59
N ALA A 225 18.28 -9.55 -8.20
CA ALA A 225 19.13 -10.08 -9.27
C ALA A 225 19.01 -9.23 -10.55
N LEU A 226 17.79 -8.79 -10.90
CA LEU A 226 17.59 -7.90 -12.04
C LEU A 226 18.36 -6.57 -11.85
N PHE A 227 18.33 -5.99 -10.64
CA PHE A 227 19.14 -4.80 -10.37
C PHE A 227 20.64 -5.07 -10.59
N GLY A 228 21.16 -6.21 -10.11
CA GLY A 228 22.54 -6.63 -10.35
C GLY A 228 22.88 -6.79 -11.83
N LEU A 229 21.98 -7.41 -12.61
CA LEU A 229 22.12 -7.58 -14.06
C LEU A 229 22.14 -6.24 -14.81
N LEU A 230 21.47 -5.21 -14.30
CA LEU A 230 21.44 -3.88 -14.91
C LEU A 230 22.69 -3.03 -14.63
N ILE A 231 23.55 -3.42 -13.67
CA ILE A 231 24.74 -2.65 -13.31
C ILE A 231 25.70 -2.51 -14.50
N ALA A 232 26.07 -3.64 -15.12
CA ALA A 232 27.03 -3.63 -16.23
C ALA A 232 26.48 -2.94 -17.50
N PRO A 233 25.25 -3.24 -17.98
CA PRO A 233 24.67 -2.57 -19.13
C PRO A 233 24.52 -1.05 -18.94
N LEU A 234 23.97 -0.60 -17.81
CA LEU A 234 23.78 0.84 -17.58
C LEU A 234 25.10 1.57 -17.28
N GLY A 235 26.07 0.89 -16.65
CA GLY A 235 27.43 1.40 -16.49
C GLY A 235 28.15 1.57 -17.83
N TRP A 236 27.95 0.62 -18.76
CA TRP A 236 28.46 0.72 -20.13
C TRP A 236 27.82 1.90 -20.88
N VAL A 237 26.49 2.04 -20.80
CA VAL A 237 25.77 3.19 -21.41
C VAL A 237 26.29 4.51 -20.84
N ALA A 238 26.47 4.60 -19.52
CA ALA A 238 26.95 5.81 -18.86
C ALA A 238 28.35 6.26 -19.35
N THR A 239 29.21 5.30 -19.73
CA THR A 239 30.59 5.57 -20.16
C THR A 239 30.73 5.76 -21.66
N HIS A 240 29.86 5.15 -22.48
CA HIS A 240 29.99 5.15 -23.94
C HIS A 240 28.99 6.06 -24.66
N VAL A 241 27.87 6.42 -24.04
CA VAL A 241 26.86 7.30 -24.65
C VAL A 241 27.05 8.74 -24.16
N PRO A 242 27.40 9.70 -25.04
CA PRO A 242 27.57 11.10 -24.66
C PRO A 242 26.30 11.67 -24.01
N GLY A 243 26.45 12.31 -22.85
CA GLY A 243 25.34 12.91 -22.09
C GLY A 243 24.54 11.95 -21.20
N ALA A 244 24.71 10.62 -21.34
CA ALA A 244 23.95 9.65 -20.54
C ALA A 244 24.22 9.77 -19.03
N ALA A 245 25.48 9.92 -18.63
CA ALA A 245 25.86 10.13 -17.23
C ALA A 245 25.32 11.46 -16.66
N ALA A 246 25.23 12.50 -17.49
CA ALA A 246 24.67 13.80 -17.12
C ALA A 246 23.15 13.73 -16.90
N LEU A 247 22.45 12.83 -17.61
CA LEU A 247 21.04 12.50 -17.39
C LEU A 247 20.81 11.55 -16.19
N GLY A 248 21.86 11.20 -15.45
CA GLY A 248 21.78 10.34 -14.27
C GLY A 248 21.79 8.84 -14.56
N ILE A 249 22.06 8.42 -15.80
CA ILE A 249 22.22 7.00 -16.14
C ILE A 249 23.54 6.49 -15.56
N ARG A 250 23.45 5.49 -14.68
CA ARG A 250 24.59 4.87 -13.99
C ARG A 250 24.26 3.41 -13.70
N GLY A 251 25.28 2.60 -13.39
CA GLY A 251 25.10 1.18 -13.04
C GLY A 251 24.39 0.96 -11.69
N ILE A 252 24.45 1.92 -10.77
CA ILE A 252 23.75 1.89 -9.48
C ILE A 252 22.96 3.19 -9.29
N GLY A 253 21.98 3.18 -8.40
CA GLY A 253 21.18 4.35 -8.08
C GLY A 253 19.76 4.31 -8.65
N THR A 254 19.23 5.50 -8.94
CA THR A 254 17.85 5.70 -9.40
C THR A 254 17.58 5.13 -10.80
N ALA A 255 18.55 5.17 -11.70
CA ALA A 255 18.41 4.68 -13.07
C ALA A 255 18.09 3.18 -13.16
N PRO A 256 18.90 2.25 -12.60
CA PRO A 256 18.57 0.82 -12.61
C PRO A 256 17.28 0.51 -11.84
N ALA A 257 16.98 1.25 -10.76
CA ALA A 257 15.71 1.12 -10.04
C ALA A 257 14.51 1.43 -10.94
N PHE A 258 14.57 2.55 -11.65
CA PHE A 258 13.53 2.97 -12.60
C PHE A 258 13.36 1.96 -13.73
N VAL A 259 14.45 1.51 -14.35
CA VAL A 259 14.43 0.54 -15.46
C VAL A 259 13.81 -0.78 -15.01
N ALA A 260 14.19 -1.32 -13.86
CA ALA A 260 13.63 -2.58 -13.37
C ALA A 260 12.13 -2.44 -13.02
N LEU A 261 11.71 -1.35 -12.36
CA LEU A 261 10.29 -1.09 -12.10
C LEU A 261 9.49 -0.96 -13.40
N PHE A 262 10.05 -0.25 -14.39
CA PHE A 262 9.48 -0.13 -15.73
C PHE A 262 9.32 -1.51 -16.39
N LEU A 263 10.37 -2.33 -16.39
CA LEU A 263 10.36 -3.67 -16.99
C LEU A 263 9.32 -4.59 -16.32
N TYR A 264 9.24 -4.56 -15.00
CA TYR A 264 8.23 -5.30 -14.24
C TYR A 264 6.80 -4.83 -14.53
N SER A 265 6.64 -3.52 -14.78
CA SER A 265 5.36 -2.92 -15.13
C SER A 265 4.87 -3.29 -16.52
N LEU A 266 5.76 -3.64 -17.46
CA LEU A 266 5.40 -3.90 -18.85
C LEU A 266 4.46 -5.10 -19.00
N LEU A 267 4.78 -6.25 -18.39
CA LEU A 267 3.96 -7.45 -18.59
C LEU A 267 2.50 -7.24 -18.16
N PRO A 268 2.19 -6.77 -16.95
CA PRO A 268 0.79 -6.62 -16.56
C PRO A 268 0.09 -5.52 -17.36
N VAL A 269 0.77 -4.44 -17.76
CA VAL A 269 0.18 -3.40 -18.64
C VAL A 269 -0.18 -3.99 -20.00
N VAL A 270 0.75 -4.68 -20.66
CA VAL A 270 0.54 -5.29 -21.98
C VAL A 270 -0.54 -6.38 -21.89
N ALA A 271 -0.45 -7.27 -20.90
CA ALA A 271 -1.39 -8.38 -20.72
C ALA A 271 -2.82 -7.87 -20.44
N ASN A 272 -3.00 -6.89 -19.56
CA ASN A 272 -4.34 -6.35 -19.27
C ASN A 272 -4.90 -5.53 -20.44
N THR A 273 -4.04 -4.90 -21.25
CA THR A 273 -4.47 -4.25 -22.51
C THR A 273 -5.00 -5.26 -23.51
N VAL A 274 -4.26 -6.35 -23.70
CA VAL A 274 -4.64 -7.45 -24.58
C VAL A 274 -5.95 -8.11 -24.11
N VAL A 275 -6.08 -8.39 -22.81
CA VAL A 275 -7.30 -8.97 -22.22
C VAL A 275 -8.49 -8.01 -22.32
N GLY A 276 -8.28 -6.73 -22.04
CA GLY A 276 -9.32 -5.71 -22.14
C GLY A 276 -9.89 -5.58 -23.55
N LEU A 277 -9.02 -5.51 -24.57
CA LEU A 277 -9.44 -5.43 -25.97
C LEU A 277 -10.10 -6.73 -26.46
N ALA A 278 -9.58 -7.89 -26.04
CA ALA A 278 -10.18 -9.18 -26.36
C ALA A 278 -11.56 -9.39 -25.70
N GLY A 279 -11.83 -8.71 -24.59
CA GLY A 279 -13.11 -8.74 -23.87
C GLY A 279 -14.20 -7.85 -24.47
N VAL A 280 -13.91 -7.07 -25.51
CA VAL A 280 -14.90 -6.20 -26.17
C VAL A 280 -15.97 -7.06 -26.88
N PRO A 281 -17.28 -6.81 -26.66
CA PRO A 281 -18.34 -7.59 -27.28
C PRO A 281 -18.27 -7.58 -28.81
N ARG A 282 -18.37 -8.77 -29.42
CA ARG A 282 -18.34 -8.91 -30.89
C ARG A 282 -19.42 -8.07 -31.58
N ALA A 283 -20.63 -8.02 -31.01
CA ALA A 283 -21.75 -7.22 -31.53
C ALA A 283 -21.41 -5.72 -31.63
N ALA A 284 -20.66 -5.16 -30.68
CA ALA A 284 -20.24 -3.76 -30.74
C ALA A 284 -19.26 -3.52 -31.89
N ASN A 285 -18.35 -4.46 -32.14
CA ASN A 285 -17.39 -4.39 -33.24
C ASN A 285 -18.05 -4.58 -34.61
N ASP A 286 -19.02 -5.48 -34.72
CA ASP A 286 -19.76 -5.72 -35.97
C ASP A 286 -20.68 -4.54 -36.31
N ALA A 287 -21.35 -3.95 -35.31
CA ALA A 287 -22.11 -2.72 -35.48
C ALA A 287 -21.23 -1.55 -35.94
N ALA A 288 -20.06 -1.35 -35.31
CA ALA A 288 -19.10 -0.32 -35.72
C ALA A 288 -18.63 -0.50 -37.17
N ARG A 289 -18.38 -1.75 -37.60
CA ARG A 289 -18.06 -2.07 -39.01
C ARG A 289 -19.23 -1.79 -39.94
N GLY A 290 -20.45 -2.16 -39.56
CA GLY A 290 -21.67 -1.88 -40.33
C GLY A 290 -21.93 -0.39 -40.54
N MET A 291 -21.49 0.44 -39.59
CA MET A 291 -21.52 1.91 -39.67
C MET A 291 -20.37 2.53 -40.50
N GLY A 292 -19.50 1.72 -41.08
CA GLY A 292 -18.38 2.19 -41.93
C GLY A 292 -17.19 2.76 -41.17
N MET A 293 -17.04 2.46 -39.86
CA MET A 293 -15.89 2.92 -39.08
C MET A 293 -14.59 2.24 -39.55
N THR A 294 -13.53 3.04 -39.74
CA THR A 294 -12.17 2.53 -39.93
C THR A 294 -11.63 1.86 -38.66
N ASP A 295 -10.59 1.02 -38.79
CA ASP A 295 -9.97 0.35 -37.62
C ASP A 295 -9.45 1.33 -36.55
N ARG A 296 -9.04 2.54 -36.96
CA ARG A 296 -8.61 3.59 -36.02
C ARG A 296 -9.81 4.21 -35.30
N GLN A 297 -10.89 4.50 -36.03
CA GLN A 297 -12.13 5.02 -35.44
C GLN A 297 -12.76 3.99 -34.49
N ARG A 298 -12.79 2.71 -34.89
CA ARG A 298 -13.29 1.62 -34.04
C ARG A 298 -12.43 1.43 -32.79
N LEU A 299 -11.11 1.47 -32.92
CA LEU A 299 -10.20 1.35 -31.77
C LEU A 299 -10.45 2.46 -30.75
N PHE A 300 -10.36 3.73 -31.15
CA PHE A 300 -10.47 4.85 -30.20
C PHE A 300 -11.91 5.18 -29.79
N GLY A 301 -12.88 4.87 -30.64
CA GLY A 301 -14.29 5.18 -30.40
C GLY A 301 -15.08 4.07 -29.70
N ILE A 302 -14.67 2.81 -29.82
CA ILE A 302 -15.45 1.65 -29.32
C ILE A 302 -14.57 0.72 -28.47
N GLU A 303 -13.53 0.12 -29.05
CA GLU A 303 -12.75 -0.93 -28.39
C GLU A 303 -12.00 -0.42 -27.16
N PHE A 304 -11.19 0.64 -27.33
CA PHE A 304 -10.36 1.21 -26.27
C PHE A 304 -11.20 1.79 -25.13
N PRO A 305 -12.30 2.54 -25.41
CA PRO A 305 -13.28 2.85 -24.39
C PRO A 305 -13.70 1.59 -23.66
N LEU A 306 -14.36 0.62 -24.30
CA LEU A 306 -14.92 -0.57 -23.63
C LEU A 306 -13.87 -1.39 -22.85
N ALA A 307 -12.62 -1.45 -23.32
CA ALA A 307 -11.51 -2.11 -22.65
C ALA A 307 -10.95 -1.34 -21.44
N PHE A 308 -11.18 -0.02 -21.35
CA PHE A 308 -10.54 0.88 -20.38
C PHE A 308 -10.65 0.45 -18.91
N PRO A 309 -11.80 -0.02 -18.38
CA PRO A 309 -11.89 -0.47 -16.99
C PRO A 309 -10.97 -1.66 -16.67
N VAL A 310 -10.78 -2.57 -17.64
CA VAL A 310 -9.87 -3.71 -17.50
C VAL A 310 -8.40 -3.24 -17.55
N ILE A 311 -8.08 -2.30 -18.46
CA ILE A 311 -6.75 -1.68 -18.53
C ILE A 311 -6.41 -0.97 -17.22
N LEU A 312 -7.34 -0.19 -16.67
CA LEU A 312 -7.18 0.48 -15.38
C LEU A 312 -6.99 -0.51 -14.21
N THR A 313 -7.65 -1.67 -14.26
CA THR A 313 -7.41 -2.75 -13.28
C THR A 313 -5.97 -3.23 -13.34
N GLY A 314 -5.41 -3.40 -14.55
CA GLY A 314 -3.99 -3.71 -14.72
C GLY A 314 -3.08 -2.61 -14.16
N ILE A 315 -3.37 -1.34 -14.45
CA ILE A 315 -2.62 -0.19 -13.95
C ILE A 315 -2.64 -0.14 -12.41
N ARG A 316 -3.79 -0.44 -11.78
CA ARG A 316 -3.91 -0.53 -10.31
C ARG A 316 -2.97 -1.57 -9.73
N ILE A 317 -2.97 -2.79 -10.28
CA ILE A 317 -2.13 -3.89 -9.81
C ILE A 317 -0.66 -3.47 -9.90
N VAL A 318 -0.24 -2.91 -11.04
CA VAL A 318 1.14 -2.45 -11.25
C VAL A 318 1.52 -1.31 -10.31
N LEU A 319 0.63 -0.35 -10.06
CA LEU A 319 0.91 0.75 -9.16
C LEU A 319 1.19 0.24 -7.74
N VAL A 320 0.33 -0.64 -7.22
CA VAL A 320 0.51 -1.24 -5.89
C VAL A 320 1.79 -2.06 -5.83
N GLN A 321 2.07 -2.86 -6.87
CA GLN A 321 3.30 -3.62 -6.99
C GLN A 321 4.55 -2.72 -7.02
N ASN A 322 4.53 -1.64 -7.80
CA ASN A 322 5.64 -0.69 -7.92
C ASN A 322 5.91 0.05 -6.61
N ILE A 323 4.88 0.45 -5.87
CA ILE A 323 5.04 1.08 -4.54
C ILE A 323 5.79 0.12 -3.60
N GLY A 324 5.47 -1.18 -3.63
CA GLY A 324 6.18 -2.20 -2.87
C GLY A 324 7.63 -2.38 -3.35
N LEU A 325 7.82 -2.63 -4.65
CA LEU A 325 9.14 -2.88 -5.25
C LEU A 325 10.10 -1.69 -5.14
N ALA A 326 9.59 -0.46 -5.16
CA ALA A 326 10.38 0.76 -4.97
C ALA A 326 11.09 0.77 -3.61
N THR A 327 10.57 0.06 -2.61
CA THR A 327 11.25 -0.12 -1.32
C THR A 327 12.58 -0.86 -1.50
N ILE A 328 12.61 -1.88 -2.36
CA ILE A 328 13.81 -2.71 -2.59
C ILE A 328 14.89 -1.92 -3.34
N ALA A 329 14.52 -0.88 -4.10
CA ALA A 329 15.46 -0.02 -4.82
C ALA A 329 16.52 0.64 -3.91
N ALA A 330 16.23 0.82 -2.62
CA ALA A 330 17.20 1.35 -1.68
C ALA A 330 18.47 0.48 -1.55
N LEU A 331 18.39 -0.84 -1.78
CA LEU A 331 19.53 -1.75 -1.72
C LEU A 331 20.62 -1.45 -2.77
N ILE A 332 20.25 -0.81 -3.88
CA ILE A 332 21.18 -0.44 -4.95
C ILE A 332 21.37 1.09 -5.05
N GLY A 333 21.00 1.82 -3.99
CA GLY A 333 21.12 3.28 -3.93
C GLY A 333 20.04 4.04 -4.70
N GLY A 334 18.94 3.39 -5.10
CA GLY A 334 17.82 4.03 -5.79
C GLY A 334 17.03 5.02 -4.93
N GLY A 335 17.19 4.94 -3.60
CA GLY A 335 16.46 5.77 -2.65
C GLY A 335 15.07 5.22 -2.33
N GLY A 336 14.16 6.10 -1.93
CA GLY A 336 12.81 5.75 -1.53
C GLY A 336 12.70 5.47 -0.02
N PHE A 337 11.48 5.22 0.46
CA PHE A 337 11.24 4.86 1.86
C PHE A 337 11.99 3.60 2.30
N GLY A 338 12.40 2.76 1.35
CA GLY A 338 13.30 1.63 1.57
C GLY A 338 14.62 1.99 2.25
N VAL A 339 15.11 3.22 2.10
CA VAL A 339 16.33 3.68 2.78
C VAL A 339 16.18 3.54 4.29
N PHE A 340 15.03 3.92 4.85
CA PHE A 340 14.76 3.77 6.28
C PHE A 340 14.55 2.30 6.67
N VAL A 341 13.86 1.52 5.83
CA VAL A 341 13.64 0.08 6.05
C VAL A 341 14.97 -0.66 6.19
N PHE A 342 15.86 -0.55 5.20
CA PHE A 342 17.11 -1.31 5.21
C PHE A 342 18.14 -0.76 6.19
N GLN A 343 18.19 0.56 6.44
CA GLN A 343 18.98 1.11 7.53
C GLN A 343 18.50 0.61 8.89
N GLY A 344 17.18 0.55 9.09
CA GLY A 344 16.58 0.06 10.32
C GLY A 344 16.88 -1.42 10.56
N VAL A 345 16.78 -2.25 9.53
CA VAL A 345 17.16 -3.67 9.59
C VAL A 345 18.65 -3.81 9.92
N GLY A 346 19.53 -3.07 9.23
CA GLY A 346 20.97 -3.13 9.46
C GLY A 346 21.41 -2.64 10.85
N GLN A 347 20.61 -1.79 11.50
CA GLN A 347 20.87 -1.24 12.84
C GLN A 347 20.04 -1.93 13.94
N THR A 348 19.24 -2.95 13.60
CA THR A 348 18.25 -3.56 14.52
C THR A 348 17.32 -2.52 15.16
N ALA A 349 17.05 -1.43 14.42
CA ALA A 349 16.23 -0.30 14.85
C ALA A 349 14.85 -0.40 14.21
N MET A 350 13.95 -1.16 14.85
CA MET A 350 12.59 -1.40 14.35
C MET A 350 11.80 -0.10 14.09
N ASP A 351 12.04 0.96 14.86
CA ASP A 351 11.37 2.25 14.67
C ASP A 351 11.73 2.90 13.33
N LEU A 352 12.99 2.73 12.90
CA LEU A 352 13.47 3.21 11.61
C LEU A 352 12.91 2.33 10.47
N VAL A 353 12.74 1.03 10.71
CA VAL A 353 12.04 0.14 9.77
C VAL A 353 10.60 0.62 9.55
N LEU A 354 9.88 0.90 10.65
CA LEU A 354 8.51 1.38 10.60
C LEU A 354 8.38 2.77 9.97
N LEU A 355 9.38 3.64 10.16
CA LEU A 355 9.42 4.96 9.52
C LEU A 355 9.35 4.86 7.98
N GLY A 356 9.94 3.82 7.38
CA GLY A 356 9.82 3.56 5.94
C GLY A 356 8.62 2.68 5.56
N ALA A 357 8.31 1.66 6.36
CA ALA A 357 7.28 0.68 6.03
C ALA A 357 5.86 1.25 6.12
N VAL A 358 5.54 2.00 7.19
CA VAL A 358 4.19 2.56 7.42
C VAL A 358 3.74 3.48 6.28
N PRO A 359 4.50 4.51 5.85
CA PRO A 359 4.08 5.36 4.75
C PRO A 359 4.01 4.60 3.41
N THR A 360 4.87 3.59 3.19
CA THR A 360 4.81 2.74 1.99
C THR A 360 3.49 1.97 1.92
N VAL A 361 3.09 1.33 3.03
CA VAL A 361 1.82 0.60 3.12
C VAL A 361 0.63 1.55 2.97
N ALA A 362 0.66 2.72 3.63
CA ALA A 362 -0.38 3.73 3.51
C ALA A 362 -0.54 4.21 2.05
N LEU A 363 0.56 4.47 1.34
CA LEU A 363 0.56 4.87 -0.06
C LEU A 363 -0.04 3.77 -0.95
N ALA A 364 0.34 2.51 -0.74
CA ALA A 364 -0.18 1.37 -1.50
C ALA A 364 -1.69 1.19 -1.32
N PHE A 365 -2.20 1.25 -0.09
CA PHE A 365 -3.64 1.16 0.19
C PHE A 365 -4.41 2.36 -0.38
N ALA A 366 -3.89 3.58 -0.21
CA ALA A 366 -4.51 4.78 -0.77
C ALA A 366 -4.60 4.70 -2.29
N ALA A 367 -3.51 4.33 -2.97
CA ALA A 367 -3.49 4.14 -4.41
C ALA A 367 -4.49 3.07 -4.87
N ALA A 368 -4.55 1.94 -4.18
CA ALA A 368 -5.48 0.85 -4.49
C ALA A 368 -6.95 1.31 -4.39
N ILE A 369 -7.32 1.95 -3.28
CA ILE A 369 -8.70 2.41 -3.02
C ILE A 369 -9.11 3.48 -4.02
N ILE A 370 -8.24 4.44 -4.32
CA ILE A 370 -8.52 5.51 -5.27
C ILE A 370 -8.71 4.94 -6.68
N LEU A 371 -7.80 4.08 -7.16
CA LEU A 371 -7.94 3.48 -8.50
C LEU A 371 -9.14 2.55 -8.59
N ASP A 372 -9.46 1.77 -7.55
CA ASP A 372 -10.69 0.96 -7.51
C ASP A 372 -11.94 1.81 -7.68
N ALA A 373 -12.00 2.96 -6.99
CA ALA A 373 -13.12 3.87 -7.12
C ALA A 373 -13.22 4.43 -8.55
N VAL A 374 -12.09 4.82 -9.16
CA VAL A 374 -12.05 5.31 -10.54
C VAL A 374 -12.51 4.23 -11.54
N ILE A 375 -12.06 2.99 -11.39
CA ILE A 375 -12.45 1.86 -12.25
C ILE A 375 -13.97 1.68 -12.22
N GLU A 376 -14.57 1.61 -11.04
CA GLU A 376 -16.01 1.38 -10.91
C GLU A 376 -16.86 2.53 -11.45
N MET A 377 -16.42 3.78 -11.27
CA MET A 377 -17.07 4.95 -11.85
C MET A 377 -17.05 4.92 -13.38
N THR A 378 -15.94 4.50 -13.99
CA THR A 378 -15.83 4.37 -15.46
C THR A 378 -16.67 3.21 -16.01
N ALA A 379 -16.85 2.14 -15.24
CA ALA A 379 -17.69 1.00 -15.62
C ALA A 379 -19.20 1.30 -15.51
N THR A 380 -19.61 2.01 -14.44
CA THR A 380 -21.02 2.28 -14.13
C THR A 380 -21.64 3.30 -15.08
N ARG A 381 -20.90 4.39 -15.37
CA ARG A 381 -21.37 5.44 -16.29
C ARG A 381 -21.77 4.87 -17.66
N ARG A 382 -21.09 3.82 -18.10
CA ARG A 382 -21.36 3.21 -19.40
C ARG A 382 -22.56 2.27 -19.44
N ARG A 383 -22.87 1.57 -18.35
CA ARG A 383 -24.11 0.77 -18.30
C ARG A 383 -25.35 1.65 -18.48
N VAL A 384 -25.28 2.90 -18.02
CA VAL A 384 -26.35 3.90 -18.17
C VAL A 384 -26.39 4.51 -19.59
N GLU A 385 -25.24 4.65 -20.26
CA GLU A 385 -25.18 5.17 -21.64
C GLU A 385 -25.54 4.10 -22.71
N THR A 386 -25.47 2.81 -22.39
CA THR A 386 -25.80 1.70 -23.30
C THR A 386 -27.19 1.09 -23.10
N ALA A 387 -27.92 1.49 -22.06
CA ALA A 387 -29.30 1.08 -21.78
C ALA A 387 -30.26 2.18 -22.24
#